data_AF-D3DZV8-F1
#
_entry.id   AF-D3DZV8-F1
#
_cell.length_a   1.000
_cell.length_b   1.000
_cell.length_c   1.000
_cell.angle_alpha   90.00
_cell.angle_beta   90.00
_cell.angle_gamma   90.00
#
_symmetry.space_group_name_H-M   'P 1'
#
loop_
_entity.id
_entity.type
_entity.pdbx_description
1 polymer ?
#
loop_
_entity_poly.entity_id
_entity_poly.type
_entity_poly.pdbx_seq_one_letter_code
_entity_poly.pdbx_strand_id
1 'polypeptide(L)'
;MDVDNLLGYDKVLELRSLLEEVTDKVIPVWHKNRGIKDFKQMCQDYNFVSISGWRNEDVKDDQFIHFVRHAHRNGCRIHGLGLTRRKVLDRVPFDSVDSSSWLQTILYARLGQKQLDSKFATERRGDLAVLSYIKWMKTQEEYYKKWRHYHD
;
A
#
# COMPACT_ATOMS: atom_id res chain seq x y z
N MET A 1 9.24 -3.94 -7.80
CA MET A 1 8.61 -5.27 -7.95
C MET A 1 8.78 -6.02 -6.64
N ASP A 2 7.73 -6.68 -6.17
CA ASP A 2 7.68 -7.41 -4.89
C ASP A 2 7.75 -8.92 -5.17
N VAL A 3 8.95 -9.41 -5.50
CA VAL A 3 9.20 -10.84 -5.83
C VAL A 3 10.54 -11.34 -5.28
N ASP A 4 11.12 -10.61 -4.33
CA ASP A 4 12.42 -10.90 -3.71
C ASP A 4 12.50 -12.31 -3.16
N ASN A 5 11.43 -12.75 -2.50
CA ASN A 5 11.35 -14.06 -1.87
C ASN A 5 11.35 -15.22 -2.89
N LEU A 6 11.01 -14.94 -4.16
CA LEU A 6 10.96 -15.94 -5.22
C LEU A 6 12.21 -15.94 -6.10
N LEU A 7 12.71 -14.75 -6.45
CA LEU A 7 13.77 -14.59 -7.46
C LEU A 7 15.12 -14.11 -6.89
N GLY A 8 15.15 -13.63 -5.64
CA GLY A 8 16.31 -12.95 -5.06
C GLY A 8 16.44 -11.50 -5.51
N TYR A 9 17.16 -10.69 -4.72
CA TYR A 9 17.23 -9.24 -4.95
C TYR A 9 17.99 -8.87 -6.24
N ASP A 10 19.06 -9.59 -6.57
CA ASP A 10 19.85 -9.32 -7.79
C ASP A 10 18.99 -9.45 -9.05
N LYS A 11 18.13 -10.47 -9.11
CA LYS A 11 17.22 -10.65 -10.25
C LYS A 11 16.14 -9.56 -10.29
N VAL A 12 15.68 -9.08 -9.14
CA VAL A 12 14.75 -7.95 -9.05
C VAL A 12 15.39 -6.67 -9.59
N LEU A 13 16.68 -6.43 -9.32
CA LEU A 13 17.42 -5.28 -9.87
C LEU A 13 17.58 -5.38 -11.38
N GLU A 14 17.92 -6.56 -11.91
CA GLU A 14 17.99 -6.81 -13.36
C GLU A 14 16.65 -6.52 -14.04
N LEU A 15 15.56 -7.12 -13.54
CA LEU A 15 14.22 -6.91 -14.08
C LEU A 15 13.76 -5.45 -13.98
N ARG A 16 14.18 -4.76 -12.91
CA ARG A 16 13.87 -3.33 -12.74
C ARG A 16 14.58 -2.49 -13.80
N SER A 17 15.87 -2.74 -14.03
CA SER A 17 16.64 -2.04 -15.09
C SER A 17 15.95 -2.20 -16.45
N LEU A 18 15.52 -3.41 -16.80
CA LEU A 18 14.80 -3.66 -18.06
C LEU A 18 13.47 -2.91 -18.15
N LEU A 19 12.75 -2.74 -17.02
CA LEU A 19 11.51 -1.96 -17.00
C LEU A 19 11.78 -0.45 -17.10
N GLU A 20 12.84 0.03 -16.46
CA GLU A 20 13.25 1.44 -16.48
C GLU A 20 13.72 1.88 -17.87
N GLU A 21 14.23 0.97 -18.71
CA GLU A 21 14.56 1.23 -20.12
C GLU A 21 13.33 1.58 -20.97
N VAL A 22 12.14 1.12 -20.58
CA VAL A 22 10.90 1.28 -21.38
C VAL A 22 9.87 2.20 -20.72
N THR A 23 10.02 2.53 -19.43
CA THR A 23 9.11 3.42 -18.72
C THR A 23 9.73 4.08 -17.49
N ASP A 24 9.34 5.33 -17.24
CA ASP A 24 9.69 6.10 -16.05
C ASP A 24 8.71 5.90 -14.87
N LYS A 25 7.72 5.03 -15.03
CA LYS A 25 6.62 4.82 -14.07
C LYS A 25 6.88 3.70 -13.06
N VAL A 26 8.11 3.21 -12.97
CA VAL A 26 8.47 2.14 -12.04
C VAL A 26 8.53 2.69 -10.61
N ILE A 27 7.74 2.10 -9.71
CA ILE A 27 7.81 2.38 -8.27
C ILE A 27 8.48 1.17 -7.60
N PRO A 28 9.75 1.29 -7.15
CA PRO A 28 10.42 0.19 -6.47
C PRO A 28 9.81 -0.06 -5.08
N VAL A 29 9.66 -1.34 -4.73
CA VAL A 29 9.14 -1.77 -3.42
C VAL A 29 10.32 -2.22 -2.58
N TRP A 30 10.41 -1.71 -1.34
CA TRP A 30 11.44 -2.09 -0.38
C TRP A 30 10.94 -3.17 0.59
N HIS A 31 11.84 -4.10 0.94
CA HIS A 31 11.62 -5.20 1.88
C HIS A 31 12.72 -5.22 2.96
N LYS A 32 12.41 -5.77 4.14
CA LYS A 32 13.31 -5.69 5.31
C LYS A 32 14.67 -6.34 5.10
N ASN A 33 14.71 -7.40 4.30
CA ASN A 33 15.91 -8.20 4.02
C ASN A 33 16.99 -7.40 3.26
N ARG A 34 16.62 -6.30 2.60
CA ARG A 34 17.56 -5.38 1.92
C ARG A 34 18.26 -4.41 2.88
N GLY A 35 17.73 -4.27 4.10
CA GLY A 35 18.26 -3.38 5.12
C GLY A 35 17.92 -1.90 4.88
N ILE A 36 17.99 -1.11 5.95
CA ILE A 36 17.54 0.30 5.93
C ILE A 36 18.40 1.19 5.02
N LYS A 37 19.67 0.84 4.78
CA LYS A 37 20.55 1.61 3.88
C LYS A 37 20.00 1.61 2.45
N ASP A 38 19.51 0.47 1.99
CA ASP A 38 18.86 0.31 0.67
C ASP A 38 17.63 1.22 0.55
N PHE A 39 16.76 1.26 1.57
CA PHE A 39 15.60 2.17 1.57
C PHE A 39 16.02 3.65 1.46
N LYS A 40 17.05 4.06 2.19
CA LYS A 40 17.54 5.44 2.13
C LYS A 40 18.10 5.77 0.75
N GLN A 41 18.83 4.85 0.14
CA GLN A 41 19.34 5.01 -1.23
C GLN A 41 18.19 5.09 -2.24
N MET A 42 17.17 4.22 -2.12
CA MET A 42 15.97 4.29 -2.94
C MET A 42 15.26 5.66 -2.84
N CYS A 43 15.24 6.29 -1.66
CA CYS A 43 14.66 7.63 -1.48
C CYS A 43 15.48 8.75 -2.14
N GLN A 44 16.74 8.48 -2.51
CA GLN A 44 17.61 9.41 -3.24
C GLN A 44 17.52 9.17 -4.75
N ASP A 45 17.43 7.90 -5.15
CA ASP A 45 17.45 7.50 -6.56
C ASP A 45 16.09 7.66 -7.24
N TYR A 46 14.99 7.61 -6.47
CA TYR A 46 13.63 7.64 -7.00
C TYR A 46 12.79 8.75 -6.37
N ASN A 47 11.96 9.39 -7.19
CA ASN A 47 10.98 10.39 -6.73
C ASN A 47 9.76 9.75 -6.03
N PHE A 48 9.57 8.44 -6.20
CA PHE A 48 8.46 7.70 -5.61
C PHE A 48 8.89 6.28 -5.27
N VAL A 49 8.81 5.89 -4.00
CA VAL A 49 9.12 4.55 -3.52
C VAL A 49 7.91 3.89 -2.87
N SER A 50 7.97 2.58 -2.68
CA SER A 50 6.94 1.81 -1.99
C SER A 50 7.55 0.97 -0.87
N ILE A 51 6.77 0.74 0.18
CA ILE A 51 7.09 -0.18 1.26
C ILE A 51 5.95 -1.18 1.44
N SER A 52 6.30 -2.42 1.74
CA SER A 52 5.29 -3.46 2.01
C SER A 52 4.43 -3.08 3.21
N GLY A 53 3.11 -3.11 3.00
CA GLY A 53 2.10 -2.98 4.03
C GLY A 53 1.71 -4.31 4.66
N TRP A 54 2.35 -5.44 4.33
CA TRP A 54 1.98 -6.74 4.88
C TRP A 54 2.24 -6.79 6.39
N ARG A 55 1.24 -7.27 7.14
CA ARG A 55 1.27 -7.21 8.60
C ARG A 55 2.35 -8.15 9.14
N ASN A 56 3.24 -7.62 9.97
CA ASN A 56 4.30 -8.35 10.67
C ASN A 56 5.35 -9.02 9.75
N GLU A 57 5.39 -8.67 8.47
CA GLU A 57 6.45 -9.13 7.58
C GLU A 57 7.61 -8.15 7.61
N ASP A 58 7.49 -7.00 6.95
CA ASP A 58 8.62 -6.09 6.74
C ASP A 58 8.72 -4.96 7.76
N VAL A 59 7.59 -4.32 8.08
CA VAL A 59 7.55 -3.08 8.87
C VAL A 59 6.47 -3.19 9.95
N LYS A 60 6.82 -2.81 11.18
CA LYS A 60 5.84 -2.70 12.27
C LYS A 60 5.01 -1.42 12.14
N ASP A 61 3.78 -1.45 12.64
CA ASP A 61 2.84 -0.33 12.49
C ASP A 61 3.38 1.01 13.01
N ASP A 62 4.17 1.00 14.09
CA ASP A 62 4.81 2.17 14.69
C ASP A 62 6.04 2.67 13.91
N GLN A 63 6.62 1.84 13.05
CA GLN A 63 7.79 2.18 12.26
C GLN A 63 7.45 2.95 10.98
N PHE A 64 6.24 2.80 10.44
CA PHE A 64 5.83 3.43 9.18
C PHE A 64 6.06 4.94 9.15
N ILE A 65 5.82 5.65 10.26
CA ILE A 65 6.03 7.10 10.33
C ILE A 65 7.49 7.49 10.07
N HIS A 66 8.46 6.65 10.44
CA HIS A 66 9.88 6.92 10.21
C HIS A 66 10.24 6.78 8.73
N PHE A 67 9.70 5.77 8.04
CA PHE A 67 9.89 5.60 6.60
C PHE A 67 9.28 6.77 5.83
N VAL A 68 8.03 7.13 6.15
CA VAL A 68 7.34 8.24 5.49
C VAL A 68 8.06 9.57 5.68
N ARG A 69 8.44 9.90 6.93
CA ARG A 69 9.21 11.12 7.20
C ARG A 69 10.56 11.13 6.50
N HIS A 70 11.23 9.98 6.37
CA HIS A 70 12.51 9.92 5.68
C HIS A 70 12.34 10.18 4.18
N ALA A 71 11.37 9.55 3.53
CA ALA A 71 11.07 9.80 2.12
C ALA A 71 10.77 11.29 1.87
N HIS A 72 9.85 11.87 2.65
CA HIS A 72 9.45 13.26 2.51
C HIS A 72 10.60 14.25 2.72
N ARG A 73 11.50 13.99 3.68
CA ARG A 73 12.71 14.82 3.91
C ARG A 73 13.68 14.80 2.73
N ASN A 74 13.65 13.77 1.89
CA ASN A 74 14.47 13.67 0.69
C ASN A 74 13.68 14.09 -0.58
N GLY A 75 12.50 14.69 -0.45
CA GLY A 75 11.65 15.05 -1.60
C GLY A 75 11.04 13.84 -2.32
N CYS A 76 11.09 12.66 -1.70
CA CYS A 76 10.58 11.42 -2.25
C CYS A 76 9.16 11.13 -1.73
N ARG A 77 8.24 10.77 -2.64
CA ARG A 77 6.90 10.30 -2.31
C ARG A 77 6.95 8.84 -1.88
N ILE A 78 5.98 8.40 -1.08
CA ILE A 78 5.95 7.04 -0.55
C ILE A 78 4.57 6.39 -0.61
N HIS A 79 4.57 5.15 -1.11
CA HIS A 79 3.39 4.30 -1.25
C HIS A 79 3.38 3.18 -0.20
N GLY A 80 2.24 2.95 0.43
CA GLY A 80 2.01 1.78 1.29
C GLY A 80 1.32 0.66 0.49
N LEU A 81 2.08 -0.35 0.08
CA LEU A 81 1.59 -1.45 -0.74
C LEU A 81 0.71 -2.41 0.08
N GLY A 82 -0.56 -2.59 -0.31
CA GLY A 82 -1.50 -3.47 0.40
C GLY A 82 -1.80 -3.04 1.84
N LEU A 83 -1.89 -1.73 2.11
CA LEU A 83 -2.08 -1.16 3.43
C LEU A 83 -3.44 -0.47 3.60
N THR A 84 -4.34 -1.06 4.39
CA THR A 84 -5.63 -0.45 4.78
C THR A 84 -5.91 -0.44 6.29
N ARG A 85 -4.88 -0.70 7.10
CA ARG A 85 -5.02 -0.63 8.56
C ARG A 85 -5.27 0.81 8.99
N ARG A 86 -6.53 1.13 9.36
CA ARG A 86 -6.94 2.47 9.82
C ARG A 86 -6.03 3.00 10.93
N LYS A 87 -5.60 2.14 11.88
CA LYS A 87 -4.64 2.51 12.95
C LYS A 87 -3.34 3.17 12.43
N VAL A 88 -2.86 2.77 11.26
CA VAL A 88 -1.69 3.34 10.60
C VAL A 88 -2.09 4.57 9.79
N LEU A 89 -3.08 4.43 8.90
CA LEU A 89 -3.51 5.50 7.98
C LEU A 89 -4.06 6.75 8.71
N ASP A 90 -4.54 6.58 9.93
CA ASP A 90 -5.00 7.67 10.78
C ASP A 90 -3.86 8.54 11.33
N ARG A 91 -2.61 8.04 11.31
CA ARG A 91 -1.45 8.70 11.95
C ARG A 91 -0.29 8.93 10.99
N VAL A 92 -0.23 8.17 9.90
CA VAL A 92 0.89 8.17 8.96
C VAL A 92 0.44 8.75 7.62
N PRO A 93 1.03 9.87 7.18
CA PRO A 93 0.63 10.59 5.97
C PRO A 93 1.28 10.00 4.72
N PHE A 94 0.87 8.80 4.31
CA PHE A 94 1.31 8.23 3.03
C PHE A 94 0.82 9.09 1.85
N ASP A 95 1.63 9.19 0.78
CA ASP A 95 1.22 9.89 -0.45
C ASP A 95 0.20 9.07 -1.25
N SER A 96 0.28 7.75 -1.15
CA SER A 96 -0.76 6.83 -1.61
C SER A 96 -0.69 5.49 -0.91
N VAL A 97 -1.79 4.74 -0.93
CA VAL A 97 -1.86 3.34 -0.48
C VAL A 97 -2.83 2.58 -1.38
N ASP A 98 -2.68 1.28 -1.46
CA ASP A 98 -3.63 0.40 -2.15
C ASP A 98 -3.99 -0.81 -1.28
N SER A 99 -5.06 -1.51 -1.65
CA SER A 99 -5.32 -2.88 -1.20
C SER A 99 -6.47 -3.51 -1.96
N SER A 100 -6.66 -4.81 -1.74
CA SER A 100 -7.86 -5.56 -2.13
C SER A 100 -8.96 -5.59 -1.05
N SER A 101 -8.90 -4.75 0.00
CA SER A 101 -9.85 -4.81 1.12
C SER A 101 -11.31 -4.58 0.74
N TRP A 102 -11.57 -3.93 -0.40
CA TRP A 102 -12.91 -3.77 -0.96
C TRP A 102 -13.56 -5.10 -1.40
N LEU A 103 -12.78 -6.17 -1.60
CA LEU A 103 -13.30 -7.51 -1.89
C LEU A 103 -13.69 -8.30 -0.64
N GLN A 104 -13.27 -7.87 0.57
CA GLN A 104 -13.49 -8.64 1.80
C GLN A 104 -14.97 -8.90 2.09
N THR A 105 -15.85 -7.96 1.73
CA THR A 105 -17.30 -8.16 1.90
C THR A 105 -17.84 -9.33 1.08
N ILE A 106 -17.31 -9.52 -0.12
CA ILE A 106 -17.71 -10.60 -1.02
C ILE A 106 -17.09 -11.93 -0.57
N LEU A 107 -15.80 -11.90 -0.20
CA LEU A 107 -15.05 -13.11 0.15
C LEU A 107 -15.48 -13.72 1.48
N TYR A 108 -15.85 -12.88 2.45
CA TYR A 108 -16.17 -13.33 3.81
C TYR A 108 -17.63 -13.14 4.20
N ALA A 109 -18.50 -12.76 3.25
CA ALA A 109 -19.89 -12.42 3.51
C ALA A 109 -20.03 -11.45 4.69
N ARG A 110 -19.22 -10.37 4.72
CA ARG A 110 -19.09 -9.49 5.88
C ARG A 110 -19.16 -8.02 5.52
N LEU A 111 -20.13 -7.30 6.05
CA LEU A 111 -20.27 -5.85 5.84
C LEU A 111 -19.82 -5.10 7.10
N GLY A 112 -18.57 -4.61 7.10
CA GLY A 112 -17.97 -4.01 8.29
C GLY A 112 -17.77 -5.05 9.40
N GLN A 113 -18.43 -4.86 10.55
CA GLN A 113 -18.38 -5.81 11.66
C GLN A 113 -19.49 -6.88 11.61
N LYS A 114 -20.47 -6.73 10.71
CA LYS A 114 -21.64 -7.61 10.64
C LYS A 114 -21.38 -8.77 9.69
N GLN A 115 -21.53 -10.00 10.20
CA GLN A 115 -21.60 -11.19 9.38
C GLN A 115 -22.96 -11.24 8.67
N LEU A 116 -22.93 -11.51 7.37
CA LEU A 116 -24.12 -11.71 6.55
C LEU A 116 -24.41 -13.21 6.44
N ASP A 117 -25.68 -13.52 6.23
CA ASP A 117 -26.08 -14.87 5.85
C ASP A 117 -25.44 -15.26 4.51
N SER A 118 -24.93 -16.50 4.41
CA SER A 118 -24.18 -16.98 3.25
C SER A 118 -25.04 -17.08 2.00
N LYS A 119 -26.32 -17.47 2.14
CA LYS A 119 -27.24 -17.57 1.00
C LYS A 119 -27.57 -16.17 0.47
N PHE A 120 -27.91 -15.25 1.36
CA PHE A 120 -28.10 -13.84 1.02
C PHE A 120 -26.87 -13.25 0.32
N ALA A 121 -25.67 -13.47 0.86
CA ALA A 121 -24.45 -12.93 0.30
C ALA A 121 -24.13 -13.48 -1.10
N THR A 122 -24.48 -14.74 -1.36
CA THR A 122 -24.33 -15.38 -2.67
C THR A 122 -25.33 -14.81 -3.68
N GLU A 123 -26.61 -14.71 -3.29
CA GLU A 123 -27.67 -14.18 -4.15
C GLU A 123 -27.47 -12.69 -4.49
N ARG A 124 -26.87 -11.93 -3.57
CA ARG A 124 -26.63 -10.48 -3.70
C ARG A 124 -25.18 -10.11 -3.95
N ARG A 125 -24.37 -11.04 -4.48
CA ARG A 125 -22.92 -10.86 -4.64
C ARG A 125 -22.54 -9.58 -5.40
N GLY A 126 -23.24 -9.28 -6.49
CA GLY A 126 -23.02 -8.08 -7.30
C GLY A 126 -23.33 -6.80 -6.53
N ASP A 127 -24.50 -6.74 -5.90
CA ASP A 127 -24.93 -5.60 -5.07
C ASP A 127 -23.93 -5.34 -3.93
N LEU A 128 -23.48 -6.39 -3.25
CA LEU A 128 -22.49 -6.30 -2.19
C LEU A 128 -21.12 -5.82 -2.68
N ALA A 129 -20.71 -6.19 -3.89
CA ALA A 129 -19.49 -5.69 -4.51
C ALA A 129 -19.54 -4.19 -4.73
N VAL A 130 -20.65 -3.69 -5.32
CA VAL A 130 -20.87 -2.27 -5.58
C VAL A 130 -20.93 -1.48 -4.26
N LEU A 131 -21.68 -1.98 -3.27
CA LEU A 131 -21.77 -1.35 -1.95
C LEU A 131 -20.40 -1.25 -1.26
N SER A 132 -19.62 -2.32 -1.31
CA SER A 132 -18.26 -2.33 -0.74
C SER A 132 -17.34 -1.35 -1.45
N TYR A 133 -17.37 -1.33 -2.79
CA TYR A 133 -16.60 -0.38 -3.60
C TYR A 133 -16.93 1.08 -3.24
N ILE A 134 -18.22 1.45 -3.22
CA ILE A 134 -18.67 2.81 -2.87
C ILE A 134 -18.19 3.20 -1.46
N LYS A 135 -18.23 2.26 -0.50
CA LYS A 135 -17.74 2.51 0.86
C LYS A 135 -16.24 2.82 0.90
N TRP A 136 -15.44 2.07 0.14
CA TRP A 136 -14.00 2.30 0.06
C TRP A 136 -13.65 3.57 -0.73
N MET A 137 -14.44 3.96 -1.72
CA MET A 137 -14.30 5.26 -2.39
C MET A 137 -14.52 6.44 -1.43
N LYS A 138 -15.55 6.36 -0.56
CA LYS A 138 -15.76 7.36 0.50
C LYS A 138 -14.56 7.41 1.47
N THR A 139 -14.03 6.25 1.83
CA THR A 139 -12.86 6.12 2.70
C THR A 139 -11.61 6.76 2.08
N GLN A 140 -11.41 6.59 0.78
CA GLN A 140 -10.34 7.24 0.04
C GLN A 140 -10.48 8.77 0.08
N GLU A 141 -11.69 9.29 -0.15
CA GLU A 141 -11.95 10.73 -0.10
C GLU A 141 -11.71 11.32 1.30
N GLU A 142 -12.10 10.62 2.36
CA GLU A 142 -11.81 11.00 3.75
C GLU A 142 -10.31 11.19 3.98
N TYR A 143 -9.50 10.21 3.58
CA TYR A 143 -8.04 10.28 3.76
C TYR A 143 -7.36 11.31 2.87
N TYR A 144 -7.84 11.46 1.63
CA TYR A 144 -7.37 12.54 0.76
C TYR A 144 -7.59 13.90 1.41
N LYS A 145 -8.81 14.18 1.89
CA LYS A 145 -9.12 15.44 2.58
C LYS A 145 -8.28 15.66 3.84
N LYS A 146 -8.03 14.59 4.60
CA LYS A 146 -7.23 14.64 5.83
C LYS A 146 -5.76 15.01 5.57
N TRP A 147 -5.15 14.48 4.52
CA TRP A 147 -3.70 14.57 4.30
C TRP A 147 -3.29 15.48 3.14
N ARG A 148 -4.21 15.99 2.32
CA ARG A 148 -3.91 16.81 1.11
C ARG A 148 -3.06 18.06 1.36
N HIS A 149 -3.07 18.60 2.59
CA HIS A 149 -2.31 19.79 2.97
C HIS A 149 -1.11 19.45 3.87
N TYR A 150 -0.69 18.18 3.91
CA TYR A 150 0.41 17.77 4.78
C TYR A 150 1.76 18.38 4.39
N HIS A 151 1.92 18.71 3.10
CA HIS A 151 3.13 19.28 2.52
C HIS A 151 3.02 20.78 2.19
N ASP A 152 1.87 21.40 2.48
CA ASP A 152 1.65 22.85 2.30
C ASP A 152 2.21 23.62 3.50
#